data_AF-A0A9W6DEC9-F1
#
_entry.id   AF-A0A9W6DEC9-F1
#
_cell.length_a   1.000
_cell.length_b   1.000
_cell.length_c   1.000
_cell.angle_alpha   90.00
_cell.angle_beta   90.00
_cell.angle_gamma   90.00
#
_symmetry.space_group_name_H-M   'P 1'
#
loop_
_entity.id
_entity.type
_entity.pdbx_description
1 polymer ?
#
loop_
_entity_poly.entity_id
_entity_poly.type
_entity_poly.pdbx_seq_one_letter_code
_entity_poly.pdbx_strand_id
1 'polypeptide(L)'
;MLLDNFIEKAKKGEPVYITDVRNGFQELDKNNRLEFVLLLRRLDKDIDQQFKLYIPSDEDMKKEDKNFVNSYVYAEIYNILSSLGGKYIKVYVDKTNKKLMDLASSLNEVFQINETRKDRKGYGRCINVIDRMLGASLYKDDFRFMVEDIKDLPKQDDKEDKQTLNVDIFKKVEEDLDGKIICGMDIGGTDIKVAMVSDGDITCFKEYDWFPASFIESSQLIEPICLLVRLVKIKSAFDIDTSLDSNVKEELSQLIEKAMEKDASYEFMKEVVEKVEKSVNKDLVELDAIGVCFPDVVVKDKIVGGEVYKTRGIRNNSNINYEEDFLKLTHLNKRLEEICKDGGAVKITNDGPMASFTAAVEMVAGGKEDVVENGVYAHTLGTELGTGWIDSEGKIPEIPLENYNFIIDLGSYHEKEFEPDDLRSINNFNTELSGTLQKFTSQSGVFRLAMKYFPEKRPDLYQEMFDKGFVVEREVDGEKGFYVPTEPVDMRKPFLEHLMSLPERENDETCKRIFREIGESLAITWFETEKIMLPRAKSRILFGRLVKNDYCFRLMCEGAKQRKEDIVFEVADGGMAYTRLMKQLEDDAHFTVAQFAQAVGAIYYGNLGLIDNK
;
A
#
# COMPACT_ATOMS: atom_id res chain seq x y z
N MET A 1 12.66 15.96 -32.70
CA MET A 1 12.79 14.52 -32.99
C MET A 1 12.47 13.65 -31.78
N LEU A 2 13.18 13.76 -30.65
CA LEU A 2 12.90 12.93 -29.45
C LEU A 2 11.51 13.21 -28.84
N LEU A 3 11.21 14.48 -28.53
CA LEU A 3 9.91 14.89 -27.99
C LEU A 3 8.75 14.57 -28.94
N ASP A 4 8.94 14.83 -30.24
CA ASP A 4 7.94 14.53 -31.26
C ASP A 4 7.55 13.04 -31.24
N ASN A 5 8.54 12.14 -31.12
CA ASN A 5 8.28 10.69 -31.04
C ASN A 5 7.46 10.31 -29.79
N PHE A 6 7.81 10.86 -28.62
CA PHE A 6 7.03 10.62 -27.40
C PHE A 6 5.60 11.11 -27.55
N ILE A 7 5.40 12.33 -28.05
CA ILE A 7 4.06 12.92 -28.22
C ILE A 7 3.26 12.17 -29.29
N GLU A 8 3.89 11.72 -30.38
CA GLU A 8 3.24 10.90 -31.41
C GLU A 8 2.76 9.56 -30.86
N LYS A 9 3.57 8.88 -30.03
CA LYS A 9 3.15 7.66 -29.33
C LYS A 9 1.99 7.92 -28.39
N ALA A 10 2.10 8.96 -27.56
CA ALA A 10 1.03 9.35 -26.63
C ALA A 10 -0.31 9.59 -27.33
N LYS A 11 -0.28 10.28 -28.48
CA LYS A 11 -1.45 10.54 -29.33
C LYS A 11 -2.02 9.31 -30.01
N LYS A 12 -1.26 8.23 -30.16
CA LYS A 12 -1.75 6.94 -30.67
C LYS A 12 -2.39 6.08 -29.58
N GLY A 13 -2.46 6.58 -28.34
CA GLY A 13 -2.88 5.79 -27.19
C GLY A 13 -1.79 4.80 -26.74
N GLU A 14 -0.53 4.97 -27.14
CA GLU A 14 0.56 4.12 -26.67
C GLU A 14 1.12 4.64 -25.35
N PRO A 15 1.56 3.75 -24.43
CA PRO A 15 2.24 4.18 -23.23
C PRO A 15 3.57 4.85 -23.57
N VAL A 16 3.86 5.92 -22.86
CA VAL A 16 5.13 6.65 -22.88
C VAL A 16 5.68 6.63 -21.46
N TYR A 17 6.46 5.59 -21.16
CA TYR A 17 6.89 5.36 -19.79
C TYR A 17 7.84 6.44 -19.30
N ILE A 18 7.68 6.84 -18.04
CA ILE A 18 8.49 7.87 -17.38
C ILE A 18 9.99 7.53 -17.41
N THR A 19 10.34 6.25 -17.35
CA THR A 19 11.71 5.74 -17.46
C THR A 19 12.31 5.98 -18.85
N ASP A 20 11.51 5.81 -19.91
CA ASP A 20 11.95 6.00 -21.29
C ASP A 20 12.17 7.50 -21.57
N VAL A 21 11.30 8.35 -21.04
CA VAL A 21 11.46 9.81 -21.11
C VAL A 21 12.71 10.27 -20.35
N ARG A 22 12.88 9.79 -19.12
CA ARG A 22 14.07 10.07 -18.30
C ARG A 22 15.36 9.69 -19.01
N ASN A 23 15.44 8.46 -19.53
CA ASN A 23 16.61 7.97 -20.25
C ASN A 23 16.87 8.83 -21.49
N GLY A 24 15.83 9.10 -22.28
CA GLY A 24 15.93 9.96 -23.46
C GLY A 24 16.46 11.36 -23.14
N PHE A 25 16.01 11.98 -22.05
CA PHE A 25 16.52 13.30 -21.63
C PHE A 25 17.93 13.25 -21.04
N GLN A 26 18.27 12.17 -20.33
CA GLN A 26 19.61 11.94 -19.79
C GLN A 26 20.65 11.68 -20.88
N GLU A 27 20.24 11.13 -22.02
CA GLU A 27 21.12 10.84 -23.18
C GLU A 27 21.35 12.05 -24.09
N LEU A 28 20.58 13.14 -23.93
CA LEU A 28 20.82 14.38 -24.66
C LEU A 28 22.24 14.92 -24.39
N ASP A 29 22.84 15.54 -25.41
CA ASP A 29 24.10 16.26 -25.26
C ASP A 29 24.02 17.27 -24.12
N LYS A 30 25.12 17.49 -23.40
CA LYS A 30 25.16 18.42 -22.26
C LYS A 30 24.71 19.84 -22.60
N ASN A 31 24.92 20.28 -23.84
CA ASN A 31 24.47 21.60 -24.32
C ASN A 31 22.98 21.64 -24.69
N ASN A 32 22.38 20.47 -24.89
CA ASN A 32 20.98 20.29 -25.30
C ASN A 32 20.07 19.91 -24.13
N ARG A 33 20.59 19.92 -22.90
CA ARG A 33 19.83 19.62 -21.68
C ARG A 33 20.13 20.62 -20.56
N LEU A 34 19.17 20.77 -19.67
CA LEU A 34 19.25 21.58 -18.47
C LEU A 34 19.15 20.68 -17.24
N GLU A 35 19.86 21.04 -16.18
CA GLU A 35 19.83 20.31 -14.91
C GLU A 35 18.74 20.87 -13.99
N PHE A 36 17.92 19.98 -13.45
CA PHE A 36 16.90 20.28 -12.46
C PHE A 36 17.09 19.34 -11.27
N VAL A 37 17.67 19.85 -10.19
CA VAL A 37 18.12 19.00 -9.08
C VAL A 37 17.19 19.18 -7.87
N LEU A 38 16.68 18.07 -7.36
CA LEU A 38 15.85 18.02 -6.17
C LEU A 38 16.72 17.54 -5.00
N LEU A 39 16.66 18.24 -3.87
CA LEU A 39 17.24 17.81 -2.61
C LEU A 39 16.10 17.65 -1.60
N LEU A 40 15.72 16.40 -1.36
CA LEU A 40 14.65 16.03 -0.45
C LEU A 40 15.22 15.87 0.97
N ARG A 41 14.70 16.64 1.93
CA ARG A 41 14.96 16.38 3.35
C ARG A 41 14.01 15.29 3.84
N ARG A 42 14.55 14.09 4.09
CA ARG A 42 13.82 12.90 4.52
C ARG A 42 13.24 13.04 5.94
N LEU A 43 12.03 12.54 6.15
CA LEU A 43 11.37 12.61 7.46
C LEU A 43 11.83 11.50 8.42
N ASP A 44 12.12 10.32 7.89
CA ASP A 44 12.48 9.10 8.64
C ASP A 44 13.93 9.12 9.15
N LYS A 45 14.88 9.52 8.29
CA LYS A 45 16.33 9.43 8.55
C LYS A 45 17.01 10.79 8.77
N ASP A 46 16.28 11.89 8.61
CA ASP A 46 16.79 13.29 8.66
C ASP A 46 18.01 13.57 7.75
N ILE A 47 18.12 12.81 6.66
CA ILE A 47 19.16 12.96 5.63
C ILE A 47 18.64 13.76 4.43
N ASP A 48 19.55 14.37 3.68
CA ASP A 48 19.25 14.92 2.36
C ASP A 48 19.45 13.84 1.29
N GLN A 49 18.42 13.58 0.49
CA GLN A 49 18.48 12.69 -0.66
C GLN A 49 18.36 13.48 -1.95
N GLN A 50 19.34 13.33 -2.83
CA GLN A 50 19.42 14.09 -4.07
C GLN A 50 18.86 13.30 -5.26
N PHE A 51 18.03 13.96 -6.07
CA PHE A 51 17.54 13.44 -7.35
C PHE A 51 17.89 14.43 -8.45
N LYS A 52 18.56 13.93 -9.50
CA LYS A 52 18.89 14.74 -10.68
C LYS A 52 17.91 14.44 -11.79
N LEU A 53 17.25 15.47 -12.30
CA LEU A 53 16.42 15.39 -13.49
C LEU A 53 17.08 16.20 -14.61
N TYR A 54 16.87 15.76 -15.84
CA TYR A 54 17.31 16.45 -17.04
C TYR A 54 16.10 16.83 -17.87
N ILE A 55 16.09 18.04 -18.42
CA ILE A 55 15.05 18.49 -19.35
C ILE A 55 15.71 19.07 -20.61
N PRO A 56 15.07 19.02 -21.80
CA PRO A 56 15.69 19.56 -23.00
C PRO A 56 15.81 21.09 -22.94
N SER A 57 16.93 21.63 -23.45
CA SER A 57 17.26 23.07 -23.35
C SER A 57 16.55 23.96 -24.37
N ASP A 58 15.85 23.38 -25.35
CA ASP A 58 15.16 24.11 -26.41
C ASP A 58 14.25 25.21 -25.85
N GLU A 59 14.53 26.46 -26.24
CA GLU A 59 13.83 27.68 -25.83
C GLU A 59 12.52 27.88 -26.61
N ASP A 60 12.47 27.38 -27.85
CA ASP A 60 11.38 27.57 -28.81
C ASP A 60 10.37 26.41 -28.82
N MET A 61 10.33 25.62 -27.74
CA MET A 61 9.36 24.54 -27.57
C MET A 61 7.91 25.04 -27.74
N LYS A 62 7.11 24.27 -28.48
CA LYS A 62 5.68 24.51 -28.61
C LYS A 62 4.99 24.29 -27.27
N LYS A 63 3.77 24.82 -27.12
CA LYS A 63 3.00 24.68 -25.86
C LYS A 63 2.81 23.21 -25.46
N GLU A 64 2.56 22.33 -26.42
CA GLU A 64 2.38 20.90 -26.18
C GLU A 64 3.66 20.26 -25.62
N ASP A 65 4.82 20.55 -26.23
CA ASP A 65 6.13 20.07 -25.77
C ASP A 65 6.44 20.56 -24.35
N LYS A 66 6.16 21.85 -24.07
CA LYS A 66 6.32 22.45 -22.73
C LYS A 66 5.44 21.74 -21.70
N ASN A 67 4.18 21.49 -22.04
CA ASN A 67 3.26 20.77 -21.15
C ASN A 67 3.76 19.34 -20.88
N PHE A 68 4.22 18.62 -21.89
CA PHE A 68 4.77 17.27 -21.73
C PHE A 68 5.99 17.24 -20.80
N VAL A 69 6.95 18.15 -21.00
CA VAL A 69 8.14 18.27 -20.15
C VAL A 69 7.76 18.63 -18.70
N ASN A 70 6.78 19.53 -18.52
CA ASN A 70 6.28 19.87 -17.19
C ASN A 70 5.63 18.65 -16.51
N SER A 71 4.77 17.93 -17.22
CA SER A 71 4.15 16.69 -16.72
C SER A 71 5.19 15.64 -16.32
N TYR A 72 6.28 15.50 -17.09
CA TYR A 72 7.40 14.65 -16.72
C TYR A 72 8.01 15.05 -15.36
N VAL A 73 8.35 16.34 -15.18
CA VAL A 73 8.95 16.82 -13.92
C VAL A 73 7.98 16.68 -12.74
N TYR A 74 6.70 16.98 -12.94
CA TYR A 74 5.69 16.84 -11.89
C TYR A 74 5.48 15.37 -11.50
N ALA A 75 5.47 14.45 -12.47
CA ALA A 75 5.38 13.02 -12.22
C ALA A 75 6.60 12.50 -11.44
N GLU A 76 7.81 12.92 -11.81
CA GLU A 76 9.04 12.56 -11.07
C GLU A 76 8.98 13.01 -9.60
N ILE A 77 8.58 14.26 -9.36
CA ILE A 77 8.44 14.81 -8.00
C ILE A 77 7.33 14.08 -7.23
N TYR A 78 6.21 13.80 -7.89
CA TYR A 78 5.08 13.12 -7.29
C TYR A 78 5.41 11.67 -6.90
N ASN A 79 6.15 10.94 -7.74
CA ASN A 79 6.62 9.58 -7.41
C ASN A 79 7.56 9.63 -6.20
N ILE A 80 8.47 10.60 -6.14
CA ILE A 80 9.35 10.82 -4.98
C ILE A 80 8.53 11.09 -3.72
N LEU A 81 7.60 12.05 -3.75
CA LEU A 81 6.85 12.45 -2.56
C LEU A 81 5.83 11.39 -2.10
N SER A 82 5.16 10.71 -3.03
CA SER A 82 4.19 9.66 -2.69
C SER A 82 4.86 8.41 -2.09
N SER A 83 6.12 8.11 -2.41
CA SER A 83 6.85 7.00 -1.79
C SER A 83 7.59 7.40 -0.52
N LEU A 84 8.29 8.53 -0.56
CA LEU A 84 9.27 8.91 0.47
C LEU A 84 8.72 9.92 1.48
N GLY A 85 7.68 10.68 1.15
CA GLY A 85 7.30 11.87 1.89
C GLY A 85 8.44 12.90 1.95
N GLY A 86 8.43 13.78 2.95
CA GLY A 86 9.53 14.72 3.18
C GLY A 86 9.18 15.85 4.14
N LYS A 87 10.20 16.56 4.64
CA LYS A 87 10.02 17.83 5.36
C LYS A 87 9.91 19.01 4.39
N TYR A 88 10.72 19.00 3.34
CA TYR A 88 10.71 19.97 2.25
C TYR A 88 11.53 19.43 1.08
N ILE A 89 11.41 20.07 -0.08
CA ILE A 89 12.32 19.89 -1.21
C ILE A 89 13.00 21.22 -1.53
N LYS A 90 14.33 21.23 -1.57
CA LYS A 90 15.09 22.31 -2.22
C LYS A 90 15.27 21.97 -3.69
N VAL A 91 14.93 22.91 -4.55
CA VAL A 91 14.97 22.79 -6.01
C VAL A 91 16.10 23.67 -6.50
N TYR A 92 17.17 23.04 -6.95
CA TYR A 92 18.37 23.70 -7.44
C TYR A 92 18.32 23.77 -8.97
N VAL A 93 18.34 25.01 -9.49
CA VAL A 93 18.30 25.31 -10.93
C VAL A 93 19.20 26.51 -11.25
N ASP A 94 19.60 26.66 -12.51
CA ASP A 94 20.23 27.90 -12.97
C ASP A 94 19.20 29.03 -12.96
N LYS A 95 19.31 29.96 -11.98
CA LYS A 95 18.36 31.06 -11.82
C LYS A 95 18.38 32.06 -12.98
N THR A 96 19.41 32.03 -13.83
CA THR A 96 19.47 32.85 -15.04
C THR A 96 18.62 32.27 -16.17
N ASN A 97 18.30 30.97 -16.11
CA ASN A 97 17.44 30.31 -17.08
C ASN A 97 15.96 30.49 -16.70
N LYS A 98 15.25 31.33 -17.46
CA LYS A 98 13.84 31.65 -17.20
C LYS A 98 12.94 30.42 -17.19
N LYS A 99 13.16 29.45 -18.10
CA LYS A 99 12.34 28.24 -18.20
C LYS A 99 12.45 27.38 -16.94
N LEU A 100 13.66 27.18 -16.42
CA LEU A 100 13.86 26.46 -15.16
C LEU A 100 13.24 27.21 -13.98
N MET A 101 13.39 28.53 -13.93
CA MET A 101 12.80 29.35 -12.87
C MET A 101 11.28 29.32 -12.87
N ASP A 102 10.64 29.43 -14.04
CA ASP A 102 9.19 29.37 -14.18
C ASP A 102 8.67 28.00 -13.73
N LEU A 103 9.34 26.91 -14.12
CA LEU A 103 8.99 25.55 -13.72
C LEU A 103 9.22 25.28 -12.22
N ALA A 104 10.35 25.72 -11.66
CA ALA A 104 10.65 25.52 -10.24
C ALA A 104 9.72 26.34 -9.33
N SER A 105 9.38 27.56 -9.76
CA SER A 105 8.53 28.46 -8.97
C SER A 105 7.04 28.05 -9.00
N SER A 106 6.60 27.33 -10.03
CA SER A 106 5.21 26.84 -10.12
C SER A 106 4.92 25.67 -9.18
N LEU A 107 5.92 24.98 -8.64
CA LEU A 107 5.73 23.73 -7.89
C LEU A 107 4.82 23.88 -6.67
N ASN A 108 4.93 24.99 -5.91
CA ASN A 108 4.05 25.22 -4.77
C ASN A 108 2.57 25.38 -5.18
N GLU A 109 2.30 25.93 -6.37
CA GLU A 109 0.95 26.07 -6.94
C GLU A 109 0.44 24.74 -7.48
N VAL A 110 1.26 24.03 -8.28
CA VAL A 110 0.91 22.74 -8.89
C VAL A 110 0.59 21.67 -7.84
N PHE A 111 1.38 21.62 -6.77
CA PHE A 111 1.16 20.72 -5.63
C PHE A 111 0.24 21.33 -4.56
N GLN A 112 -0.34 22.51 -4.81
CA GLN A 112 -1.40 23.11 -4.00
C GLN A 112 -1.00 23.24 -2.51
N ILE A 113 0.26 23.64 -2.26
CA ILE A 113 0.85 23.69 -0.93
C ILE A 113 0.09 24.62 0.01
N ASN A 114 -0.38 25.75 -0.52
CA ASN A 114 -1.12 26.77 0.25
C ASN A 114 -2.64 26.53 0.28
N GLU A 115 -3.14 25.47 -0.39
CA GLU A 115 -4.55 25.10 -0.33
C GLU A 115 -4.84 24.26 0.92
N THR A 116 -6.10 24.25 1.36
CA THR A 116 -6.51 23.39 2.47
C THR A 116 -6.49 21.91 2.05
N ARG A 117 -6.28 21.00 3.00
CA ARG A 117 -6.26 19.55 2.71
C ARG A 117 -7.51 19.06 1.95
N LYS A 118 -8.68 19.65 2.25
CA LYS A 118 -9.95 19.32 1.60
C LYS A 118 -9.98 19.71 0.12
N ASP A 119 -9.34 20.84 -0.21
CA ASP A 119 -9.38 21.43 -1.55
C ASP A 119 -8.29 20.86 -2.46
N ARG A 120 -7.26 20.21 -1.90
CA ARG A 120 -6.19 19.58 -2.69
C ARG A 120 -6.70 18.48 -3.62
N LYS A 121 -6.23 18.50 -4.86
CA LYS A 121 -6.51 17.53 -5.93
C LYS A 121 -5.25 17.17 -6.69
N GLY A 122 -5.29 16.10 -7.49
CA GLY A 122 -4.16 15.72 -8.34
C GLY A 122 -2.88 15.53 -7.54
N TYR A 123 -1.81 16.22 -7.97
CA TYR A 123 -0.50 16.19 -7.32
C TYR A 123 -0.54 16.61 -5.85
N GLY A 124 -1.44 17.52 -5.47
CA GLY A 124 -1.54 18.02 -4.09
C GLY A 124 -2.03 16.99 -3.08
N ARG A 125 -2.65 15.88 -3.51
CA ARG A 125 -3.15 14.83 -2.60
C ARG A 125 -2.03 14.19 -1.77
N CYS A 126 -0.83 13.99 -2.34
CA CYS A 126 0.28 13.42 -1.59
C CYS A 126 0.74 14.32 -0.42
N ILE A 127 0.49 15.63 -0.51
CA ILE A 127 0.83 16.59 0.54
C ILE A 127 -0.05 16.40 1.77
N ASN A 128 -1.29 15.90 1.62
CA ASN A 128 -2.17 15.63 2.78
C ASN A 128 -1.56 14.57 3.71
N VAL A 129 -1.01 13.50 3.13
CA VAL A 129 -0.30 12.45 3.89
C VAL A 129 0.96 13.02 4.53
N ILE A 130 1.74 13.81 3.78
CA ILE A 130 2.96 14.45 4.30
C ILE A 130 2.63 15.37 5.47
N ASP A 131 1.62 16.22 5.38
CA ASP A 131 1.24 17.13 6.47
C ASP A 131 0.83 16.36 7.73
N ARG A 132 0.11 15.24 7.58
CA ARG A 132 -0.25 14.36 8.71
C ARG A 132 0.99 13.68 9.31
N MET A 133 1.95 13.26 8.48
CA MET A 133 3.23 12.72 8.94
C MET A 133 4.07 13.74 9.70
N LEU A 134 4.14 14.99 9.21
CA LEU A 134 4.83 16.10 9.88
C LEU A 134 4.19 16.37 11.25
N GLY A 135 2.86 16.42 11.30
CA GLY A 135 2.10 16.56 12.54
C GLY A 135 2.36 15.40 13.52
N ALA A 136 2.33 14.15 13.05
CA ALA A 136 2.62 12.96 13.85
C ALA A 136 4.07 12.95 14.39
N SER A 137 5.01 13.52 13.64
CA SER A 137 6.42 13.67 14.05
C SER A 137 6.71 14.94 14.86
N LEU A 138 5.68 15.75 15.21
CA LEU A 138 5.80 17.03 15.90
C LEU A 138 6.73 18.04 15.19
N TYR A 139 6.86 17.91 13.87
CA TYR A 139 7.59 18.87 13.06
C TYR A 139 6.74 20.14 12.91
N LYS A 140 7.36 21.32 13.05
CA LYS A 140 6.65 22.58 13.22
C LYS A 140 6.31 23.30 11.92
N ASP A 141 7.07 23.05 10.87
CA ASP A 141 6.88 23.76 9.60
C ASP A 141 6.09 22.90 8.62
N ASP A 142 5.30 23.55 7.77
CA ASP A 142 4.60 22.88 6.68
C ASP A 142 5.57 22.49 5.55
N PHE A 143 5.21 21.46 4.80
CA PHE A 143 5.99 21.05 3.64
C PHE A 143 6.03 22.14 2.56
N ARG A 144 7.20 22.40 1.97
CA ARG A 144 7.37 23.39 0.89
C ARG A 144 8.44 23.02 -0.13
N PHE A 145 8.29 23.57 -1.35
CA PHE A 145 9.36 23.67 -2.34
C PHE A 145 10.10 25.01 -2.18
N MET A 146 11.43 24.96 -2.12
CA MET A 146 12.31 26.12 -1.99
C MET A 146 13.28 26.19 -3.17
N VAL A 147 13.31 27.31 -3.90
CA VAL A 147 14.12 27.44 -5.11
C VAL A 147 15.49 28.06 -4.82
N GLU A 148 16.55 27.30 -5.07
CA GLU A 148 17.95 27.64 -4.84
C GLU A 148 18.73 27.71 -6.16
N ASP A 149 19.88 28.41 -6.16
CA ASP A 149 20.75 28.47 -7.34
C ASP A 149 21.60 27.20 -7.42
N ILE A 150 21.71 26.60 -8.60
CA ILE A 150 22.50 25.38 -8.82
C ILE A 150 23.97 25.51 -8.40
N LYS A 151 24.52 26.72 -8.36
CA LYS A 151 25.87 26.99 -7.87
C LYS A 151 26.02 26.72 -6.37
N ASP A 152 24.93 26.79 -5.63
CA ASP A 152 24.87 26.55 -4.18
C ASP A 152 24.52 25.10 -3.84
N LEU A 153 24.45 24.21 -4.85
CA LEU A 153 24.17 22.79 -4.65
C LEU A 153 25.25 22.17 -3.74
N PRO A 154 24.86 21.59 -2.58
CA PRO A 154 25.80 20.92 -1.69
C PRO A 154 26.51 19.76 -2.41
N LYS A 155 27.77 19.52 -2.04
CA LYS A 155 28.45 18.29 -2.48
C LYS A 155 27.78 17.10 -1.81
N GLN A 156 27.43 16.10 -2.61
CA GLN A 156 26.86 14.85 -2.13
C GLN A 156 28.00 13.97 -1.57
N ASP A 157 27.85 13.52 -0.32
CA ASP A 157 28.69 12.46 0.22
C ASP A 157 28.15 11.12 -0.29
N ASP A 158 28.88 10.45 -1.17
CA ASP A 158 28.57 9.10 -1.66
C ASP A 158 28.89 8.04 -0.59
N LYS A 159 28.31 8.18 0.61
CA LYS A 159 28.36 7.13 1.61
C LYS A 159 27.31 6.09 1.25
N GLU A 160 27.73 5.04 0.56
CA GLU A 160 26.97 3.80 0.51
C GLU A 160 26.78 3.30 1.95
N ASP A 161 25.53 3.19 2.38
CA ASP A 161 25.18 2.63 3.68
C ASP A 161 25.46 1.12 3.66
N LYS A 162 26.71 0.70 3.87
CA LYS A 162 27.14 -0.72 3.76
C LYS A 162 26.73 -1.53 4.99
N GLN A 163 25.46 -1.46 5.38
CA GLN A 163 24.92 -2.30 6.43
C GLN A 163 24.36 -3.59 5.83
N THR A 164 24.86 -4.71 6.34
CA THR A 164 24.30 -6.05 6.16
C THR A 164 23.13 -6.23 7.11
N LEU A 165 22.05 -6.81 6.60
CA LEU A 165 20.85 -7.12 7.35
C LEU A 165 21.15 -8.03 8.54
N ASN A 166 20.67 -7.64 9.72
CA ASN A 166 20.63 -8.53 10.87
C ASN A 166 19.41 -9.43 10.78
N VAL A 167 19.54 -10.56 10.07
CA VAL A 167 18.45 -11.55 9.92
C VAL A 167 18.01 -12.18 11.24
N ASP A 168 18.83 -12.08 12.30
CA ASP A 168 18.51 -12.66 13.61
C ASP A 168 17.26 -12.02 14.24
N ILE A 169 16.89 -10.80 13.84
CA ILE A 169 15.67 -10.17 14.36
C ILE A 169 14.43 -10.97 13.98
N PHE A 170 14.39 -11.51 12.76
CA PHE A 170 13.27 -12.31 12.26
C PHE A 170 13.16 -13.66 12.96
N LYS A 171 14.30 -14.25 13.37
CA LYS A 171 14.31 -15.45 14.22
C LYS A 171 13.78 -15.13 15.61
N LYS A 172 14.29 -14.06 16.22
CA LYS A 172 13.91 -13.65 17.58
C LYS A 172 12.43 -13.36 17.75
N VAL A 173 11.80 -12.67 16.80
CA VAL A 173 10.37 -12.33 16.92
C VAL A 173 9.45 -13.55 16.92
N GLU A 174 9.92 -14.67 16.37
CA GLU A 174 9.19 -15.94 16.37
C GLU A 174 9.61 -16.88 17.52
N GLU A 175 10.90 -16.91 17.88
CA GLU A 175 11.41 -17.78 18.95
C GLU A 175 11.13 -17.23 20.37
N ASP A 176 11.19 -15.91 20.57
CA ASP A 176 10.96 -15.25 21.87
C ASP A 176 9.45 -15.03 22.10
N LEU A 177 8.65 -16.09 22.13
CA LEU A 177 7.21 -16.04 22.44
C LEU A 177 6.85 -16.65 23.81
N ASP A 178 7.74 -17.45 24.38
CA ASP A 178 7.54 -18.11 25.67
C ASP A 178 7.36 -17.07 26.79
N GLY A 179 6.38 -17.31 27.67
CA GLY A 179 6.01 -16.43 28.78
C GLY A 179 5.34 -15.11 28.37
N LYS A 180 4.98 -14.94 27.10
CA LYS A 180 4.33 -13.72 26.57
C LYS A 180 2.90 -13.95 26.13
N ILE A 181 2.15 -12.87 26.11
CA ILE A 181 0.74 -12.81 25.77
C ILE A 181 0.53 -11.66 24.79
N ILE A 182 0.30 -12.00 23.53
CA ILE A 182 0.36 -11.07 22.40
C ILE A 182 -0.90 -11.18 21.56
N CYS A 183 -1.51 -10.03 21.26
CA CYS A 183 -2.64 -9.92 20.35
C CYS A 183 -2.17 -9.42 18.98
N GLY A 184 -2.56 -10.09 17.91
CA GLY A 184 -2.35 -9.63 16.54
C GLY A 184 -3.67 -9.35 15.84
N MET A 185 -3.74 -8.25 15.11
CA MET A 185 -4.93 -7.83 14.38
C MET A 185 -4.63 -7.60 12.90
N ASP A 186 -5.50 -8.11 12.05
CA ASP A 186 -5.63 -7.73 10.65
C ASP A 186 -6.94 -6.98 10.45
N ILE A 187 -6.84 -5.67 10.22
CA ILE A 187 -8.00 -4.80 10.00
C ILE A 187 -8.23 -4.69 8.50
N GLY A 188 -9.26 -5.37 8.02
CA GLY A 188 -9.69 -5.34 6.62
C GLY A 188 -10.75 -4.28 6.33
N GLY A 189 -11.14 -4.20 5.05
CA GLY A 189 -12.24 -3.34 4.61
C GLY A 189 -13.64 -3.91 4.82
N THR A 190 -13.75 -5.21 5.08
CA THR A 190 -15.02 -5.96 5.22
C THR A 190 -15.12 -6.73 6.51
N ASP A 191 -13.99 -7.03 7.14
CA ASP A 191 -13.89 -7.80 8.36
C ASP A 191 -12.63 -7.38 9.12
N ILE A 192 -12.58 -7.74 10.41
CA ILE A 192 -11.40 -7.67 11.27
C ILE A 192 -11.10 -9.09 11.74
N LYS A 193 -9.83 -9.48 11.65
CA LYS A 193 -9.34 -10.76 12.14
C LYS A 193 -8.38 -10.54 13.29
N VAL A 194 -8.57 -11.28 14.37
CA VAL A 194 -7.76 -11.17 15.58
C VAL A 194 -7.26 -12.57 15.95
N ALA A 195 -5.97 -12.67 16.21
CA ALA A 195 -5.34 -13.87 16.75
C ALA A 195 -4.70 -13.51 18.10
N MET A 196 -4.79 -14.42 19.05
CA MET A 196 -4.24 -14.24 20.39
C MET A 196 -3.28 -15.39 20.69
N VAL A 197 -2.09 -15.05 21.19
CA VAL A 197 -1.05 -16.01 21.54
C VAL A 197 -0.72 -15.90 23.02
N SER A 198 -0.51 -17.04 23.65
CA SER A 198 0.02 -17.17 25.01
C SER A 198 1.07 -18.28 25.03
N ASP A 199 2.26 -17.98 25.55
CA ASP A 199 3.35 -18.97 25.70
C ASP A 199 3.72 -19.69 24.38
N GLY A 200 3.69 -18.92 23.29
CA GLY A 200 3.97 -19.42 21.94
C GLY A 200 2.86 -20.27 21.30
N ASP A 201 1.69 -20.40 21.93
CA ASP A 201 0.54 -21.10 21.36
C ASP A 201 -0.62 -20.15 21.05
N ILE A 202 -1.25 -20.33 19.89
CA ILE A 202 -2.47 -19.60 19.54
C ILE A 202 -3.61 -20.10 20.45
N THR A 203 -4.18 -19.21 21.25
CA THR A 203 -5.24 -19.54 22.21
C THR A 203 -6.63 -19.33 21.63
N CYS A 204 -6.81 -18.33 20.76
CA CYS A 204 -8.06 -18.12 20.06
C CYS A 204 -7.92 -17.26 18.80
N PHE A 205 -8.93 -17.40 17.94
CA PHE A 205 -9.16 -16.55 16.77
C PHE A 205 -10.53 -15.88 16.88
N LYS A 206 -10.63 -14.65 16.37
CA LYS A 206 -11.88 -13.92 16.22
C LYS A 206 -11.95 -13.29 14.84
N GLU A 207 -13.01 -13.58 14.10
CA GLU A 207 -13.40 -12.86 12.89
C GLU A 207 -14.65 -12.01 13.19
N TYR A 208 -14.67 -10.78 12.68
CA TYR A 208 -15.78 -9.84 12.87
C TYR A 208 -16.07 -9.09 11.58
N ASP A 209 -17.23 -9.31 10.99
CA ASP A 209 -17.66 -8.57 9.79
C ASP A 209 -18.05 -7.13 10.17
N TRP A 210 -17.62 -6.17 9.36
CA TRP A 210 -17.96 -4.76 9.55
C TRP A 210 -17.96 -3.97 8.23
N PHE A 211 -18.54 -2.77 8.24
CA PHE A 211 -18.61 -1.92 7.06
C PHE A 211 -18.15 -0.49 7.35
N PRO A 212 -16.82 -0.25 7.45
CA PRO A 212 -16.26 1.01 7.90
C PRO A 212 -16.62 2.21 7.01
N ALA A 213 -16.87 1.97 5.72
CA ALA A 213 -17.25 3.03 4.78
C ALA A 213 -18.59 3.72 5.13
N SER A 214 -19.46 3.06 5.91
CA SER A 214 -20.72 3.64 6.41
C SER A 214 -20.56 4.52 7.65
N PHE A 215 -19.40 4.49 8.29
CA PHE A 215 -19.18 5.24 9.52
C PHE A 215 -19.02 6.73 9.23
N ILE A 216 -19.52 7.54 10.14
CA ILE A 216 -19.57 9.00 10.03
C ILE A 216 -18.62 9.70 11.02
N GLU A 217 -18.05 8.95 11.98
CA GLU A 217 -17.06 9.41 12.95
C GLU A 217 -15.97 8.36 13.17
N SER A 218 -14.75 8.80 13.48
CA SER A 218 -13.57 7.95 13.71
C SER A 218 -13.71 7.05 14.95
N SER A 219 -14.52 7.46 15.94
CA SER A 219 -14.87 6.63 17.10
C SER A 219 -15.49 5.30 16.68
N GLN A 220 -16.30 5.28 15.62
CA GLN A 220 -16.93 4.07 15.11
C GLN A 220 -15.92 3.09 14.48
N LEU A 221 -14.72 3.55 14.13
CA LEU A 221 -13.60 2.68 13.75
C LEU A 221 -12.86 2.15 14.99
N ILE A 222 -12.57 3.05 15.93
CA ILE A 222 -11.70 2.77 17.10
C ILE A 222 -12.36 1.82 18.10
N GLU A 223 -13.63 2.05 18.42
CA GLU A 223 -14.29 1.31 19.51
C GLU A 223 -14.48 -0.18 19.20
N PRO A 224 -14.87 -0.61 17.98
CA PRO A 224 -14.85 -2.03 17.61
C PRO A 224 -13.48 -2.68 17.71
N ILE A 225 -12.41 -1.99 17.27
CA ILE A 225 -11.03 -2.50 17.37
C ILE A 225 -10.66 -2.76 18.84
N CYS A 226 -10.88 -1.77 19.72
CA CYS A 226 -10.57 -1.90 21.14
C CYS A 226 -11.43 -2.97 21.83
N LEU A 227 -12.70 -3.09 21.44
CA LEU A 227 -13.62 -4.11 21.98
C LEU A 227 -13.14 -5.53 21.63
N LEU A 228 -12.71 -5.76 20.39
CA LEU A 228 -12.23 -7.08 19.95
C LEU A 228 -10.97 -7.51 20.73
N VAL A 229 -10.04 -6.59 20.99
CA VAL A 229 -8.86 -6.86 21.83
C VAL A 229 -9.28 -7.25 23.25
N ARG A 230 -10.22 -6.52 23.85
CA ARG A 230 -10.75 -6.84 25.19
C ARG A 230 -11.44 -8.20 25.22
N LEU A 231 -12.20 -8.53 24.18
CA LEU A 231 -12.89 -9.81 24.06
C LEU A 231 -11.91 -10.99 24.02
N VAL A 232 -10.89 -10.95 23.16
CA VAL A 232 -9.90 -12.06 23.06
C VAL A 232 -9.01 -12.17 24.30
N LYS A 233 -8.72 -11.03 24.96
CA LYS A 233 -8.04 -10.97 26.26
C LYS A 233 -8.84 -11.72 27.32
N ILE A 234 -10.14 -11.45 27.41
CA ILE A 234 -11.05 -12.12 28.34
C ILE A 234 -11.17 -13.61 28.03
N LYS A 235 -11.34 -13.99 26.77
CA LYS A 235 -11.38 -15.40 26.35
C LYS A 235 -10.13 -16.15 26.83
N SER A 236 -8.95 -15.60 26.54
CA SER A 236 -7.68 -16.22 26.94
C SER A 236 -7.51 -16.28 28.45
N ALA A 237 -7.92 -15.23 29.18
CA ALA A 237 -7.89 -15.24 30.64
C ALA A 237 -8.76 -16.35 31.24
N PHE A 238 -9.94 -16.64 30.65
CA PHE A 238 -10.82 -17.71 31.12
C PHE A 238 -10.29 -19.12 30.85
N ASP A 239 -9.55 -19.29 29.75
CA ASP A 239 -8.91 -20.55 29.40
C ASP A 239 -7.70 -20.83 30.31
N ILE A 240 -6.99 -19.78 30.74
CA ILE A 240 -5.79 -19.86 31.60
C ILE A 240 -6.16 -19.91 33.09
N ASP A 241 -7.07 -19.06 33.57
CA ASP A 241 -7.42 -18.95 34.99
C ASP A 241 -8.56 -19.90 35.39
N THR A 242 -8.29 -20.73 36.40
CA THR A 242 -9.20 -21.77 36.93
C THR A 242 -9.85 -21.39 38.27
N SER A 243 -9.64 -20.18 38.76
CA SER A 243 -9.99 -19.77 40.13
C SER A 243 -11.45 -19.35 40.37
N LEU A 244 -12.26 -19.17 39.30
CA LEU A 244 -13.67 -18.77 39.40
C LEU A 244 -14.59 -19.92 39.87
N ASP A 245 -15.69 -19.57 40.55
CA ASP A 245 -16.77 -20.51 40.89
C ASP A 245 -17.30 -21.21 39.64
N SER A 246 -17.52 -22.52 39.74
CA SER A 246 -17.78 -23.39 38.59
C SER A 246 -19.04 -23.02 37.82
N ASN A 247 -20.10 -22.58 38.51
CA ASN A 247 -21.36 -22.23 37.86
C ASN A 247 -21.27 -20.87 37.15
N VAL A 248 -20.59 -19.90 37.78
CA VAL A 248 -20.36 -18.57 37.19
C VAL A 248 -19.42 -18.69 36.00
N LYS A 249 -18.38 -19.54 36.10
CA LYS A 249 -17.45 -19.81 35.00
C LYS A 249 -18.17 -20.43 33.81
N GLU A 250 -19.04 -21.41 34.02
CA GLU A 250 -19.80 -22.05 32.94
C GLU A 250 -20.73 -21.06 32.22
N GLU A 251 -21.50 -20.25 32.97
CA GLU A 251 -22.39 -19.24 32.38
C GLU A 251 -21.62 -18.21 31.54
N LEU A 252 -20.54 -17.65 32.11
CA LEU A 252 -19.73 -16.64 31.42
C LEU A 252 -19.01 -17.24 30.21
N SER A 253 -18.51 -18.46 30.29
CA SER A 253 -17.85 -19.14 29.16
C SER A 253 -18.81 -19.29 27.99
N GLN A 254 -20.06 -19.71 28.22
CA GLN A 254 -21.07 -19.81 27.15
C GLN A 254 -21.38 -18.47 26.49
N LEU A 255 -21.37 -17.37 27.26
CA LEU A 255 -21.57 -16.02 26.71
C LEU A 255 -20.36 -15.55 25.89
N ILE A 256 -19.15 -15.84 26.36
CA ILE A 256 -17.92 -15.52 25.65
C ILE A 256 -17.86 -16.30 24.33
N GLU A 257 -18.12 -17.61 24.32
CA GLU A 257 -18.14 -18.42 23.08
C GLU A 257 -19.10 -17.84 22.04
N LYS A 258 -20.32 -17.45 22.46
CA LYS A 258 -21.27 -16.76 21.58
C LYS A 258 -20.78 -15.41 21.10
N ALA A 259 -20.04 -14.66 21.91
CA ALA A 259 -19.45 -13.39 21.49
C ALA A 259 -18.27 -13.60 20.51
N MET A 260 -17.61 -14.76 20.57
CA MET A 260 -16.53 -15.13 19.66
C MET A 260 -17.04 -15.53 18.27
N GLU A 261 -18.30 -15.99 18.14
CA GLU A 261 -18.94 -16.31 16.86
C GLU A 261 -18.85 -15.14 15.86
N LYS A 262 -18.61 -15.45 14.58
CA LYS A 262 -18.34 -14.45 13.52
C LYS A 262 -19.45 -13.39 13.39
N ASP A 263 -20.70 -13.81 13.53
CA ASP A 263 -21.92 -13.03 13.38
C ASP A 263 -22.40 -12.34 14.67
N ALA A 264 -21.64 -12.46 15.77
CA ALA A 264 -21.93 -11.76 17.01
C ALA A 264 -21.99 -10.23 16.78
N SER A 265 -23.10 -9.61 17.19
CA SER A 265 -23.27 -8.17 17.02
C SER A 265 -22.36 -7.37 17.95
N TYR A 266 -22.01 -6.16 17.52
CA TYR A 266 -21.21 -5.22 18.32
C TYR A 266 -21.78 -5.02 19.74
N GLU A 267 -23.08 -4.75 19.85
CA GLU A 267 -23.73 -4.50 21.15
C GLU A 267 -23.69 -5.74 22.04
N PHE A 268 -23.90 -6.94 21.49
CA PHE A 268 -23.83 -8.17 22.26
C PHE A 268 -22.40 -8.43 22.77
N MET A 269 -21.39 -8.32 21.91
CA MET A 269 -19.99 -8.45 22.34
C MET A 269 -19.63 -7.46 23.45
N LYS A 270 -20.10 -6.21 23.32
CA LYS A 270 -19.87 -5.16 24.32
C LYS A 270 -20.53 -5.50 25.67
N GLU A 271 -21.78 -5.92 25.66
CA GLU A 271 -22.49 -6.35 26.87
C GLU A 271 -21.78 -7.52 27.57
N VAL A 272 -21.31 -8.50 26.79
CA VAL A 272 -20.56 -9.66 27.32
C VAL A 272 -19.24 -9.21 27.95
N VAL A 273 -18.43 -8.41 27.24
CA VAL A 273 -17.16 -7.89 27.76
C VAL A 273 -17.37 -7.11 29.06
N GLU A 274 -18.34 -6.19 29.10
CA GLU A 274 -18.65 -5.40 30.30
C GLU A 274 -19.16 -6.27 31.46
N LYS A 275 -19.95 -7.31 31.17
CA LYS A 275 -20.43 -8.26 32.20
C LYS A 275 -19.27 -9.05 32.79
N VAL A 276 -18.36 -9.54 31.94
CA VAL A 276 -17.23 -10.35 32.38
C VAL A 276 -16.23 -9.52 33.18
N GLU A 277 -15.85 -8.32 32.72
CA GLU A 277 -14.93 -7.42 33.45
C GLU A 277 -15.48 -6.96 34.81
N LYS A 278 -16.80 -6.87 34.97
CA LYS A 278 -17.42 -6.61 36.28
C LYS A 278 -17.40 -7.82 37.20
N SER A 279 -17.39 -9.03 36.62
CA SER A 279 -17.50 -10.29 37.35
C SER A 279 -16.14 -10.85 37.77
N VAL A 280 -15.10 -10.59 36.97
CA VAL A 280 -13.71 -10.95 37.26
C VAL A 280 -13.03 -9.73 37.87
N ASN A 281 -12.61 -9.80 39.14
CA ASN A 281 -11.77 -8.76 39.74
C ASN A 281 -10.50 -8.56 38.88
N LYS A 282 -9.94 -7.35 38.88
CA LYS A 282 -8.92 -6.78 37.97
C LYS A 282 -7.70 -7.63 37.56
N ASP A 283 -7.52 -8.85 38.06
CA ASP A 283 -6.43 -9.78 37.75
C ASP A 283 -6.68 -10.54 36.43
N LEU A 284 -7.26 -9.88 35.42
CA LEU A 284 -7.27 -10.43 34.07
C LEU A 284 -5.84 -10.43 33.53
N VAL A 285 -5.50 -11.51 32.84
CA VAL A 285 -4.26 -11.65 32.07
C VAL A 285 -3.92 -10.35 31.35
N GLU A 286 -2.74 -9.77 31.62
CA GLU A 286 -2.32 -8.54 30.96
C GLU A 286 -1.66 -8.83 29.61
N LEU A 287 -1.89 -7.97 28.62
CA LEU A 287 -1.24 -8.11 27.31
C LEU A 287 0.17 -7.53 27.38
N ASP A 288 1.15 -8.31 26.95
CA ASP A 288 2.51 -7.83 26.75
C ASP A 288 2.58 -6.93 25.51
N ALA A 289 1.92 -7.33 24.43
CA ALA A 289 1.92 -6.54 23.20
C ALA A 289 0.65 -6.68 22.36
N ILE A 290 0.42 -5.66 21.53
CA ILE A 290 -0.58 -5.67 20.46
C ILE A 290 0.11 -5.26 19.16
N GLY A 291 0.05 -6.13 18.15
CA GLY A 291 0.41 -5.80 16.79
C GLY A 291 -0.81 -5.58 15.91
N VAL A 292 -0.76 -4.58 15.04
CA VAL A 292 -1.89 -4.21 14.18
C VAL A 292 -1.42 -4.00 12.74
N CYS A 293 -2.03 -4.75 11.83
CA CYS A 293 -2.03 -4.49 10.39
C CYS A 293 -3.22 -3.58 10.08
N PHE A 294 -2.97 -2.37 9.55
CA PHE A 294 -3.99 -1.38 9.24
C PHE A 294 -4.00 -1.03 7.74
N PRO A 295 -5.16 -0.90 7.08
CA PRO A 295 -5.25 -0.82 5.63
C PRO A 295 -5.19 0.62 5.12
N ASP A 296 -4.14 1.35 5.51
CA ASP A 296 -3.80 2.72 5.10
C ASP A 296 -2.36 3.09 5.50
N VAL A 297 -1.90 4.30 5.18
CA VAL A 297 -0.55 4.77 5.53
C VAL A 297 -0.38 4.85 7.04
N VAL A 298 0.60 4.12 7.55
CA VAL A 298 1.03 4.11 8.96
C VAL A 298 2.49 4.50 9.05
N VAL A 299 2.80 5.45 9.92
CA VAL A 299 4.17 5.90 10.19
C VAL A 299 4.34 6.10 11.70
N LYS A 300 5.38 5.50 12.28
CA LYS A 300 5.70 5.52 13.70
C LYS A 300 4.53 5.06 14.56
N ASP A 301 3.90 3.97 14.13
CA ASP A 301 2.70 3.39 14.75
C ASP A 301 1.49 4.37 14.78
N LYS A 302 1.51 5.44 13.96
CA LYS A 302 0.41 6.41 13.79
C LYS A 302 -0.24 6.25 12.43
N ILE A 303 -1.57 6.23 12.39
CA ILE A 303 -2.34 6.23 11.14
C ILE A 303 -2.36 7.66 10.59
N VAL A 304 -1.65 7.88 9.49
CA VAL A 304 -1.44 9.20 8.87
C VAL A 304 -2.00 9.28 7.44
N GLY A 305 -2.55 8.18 6.93
CA GLY A 305 -3.32 8.16 5.70
C GLY A 305 -4.68 8.81 5.86
N GLY A 306 -5.74 8.14 5.42
CA GLY A 306 -7.13 8.53 5.66
C GLY A 306 -7.87 8.97 4.40
N GLU A 307 -7.28 8.92 3.21
CA GLU A 307 -7.97 9.25 1.96
C GLU A 307 -8.46 8.03 1.17
N VAL A 308 -8.69 6.92 1.87
CA VAL A 308 -9.20 5.67 1.30
C VAL A 308 -10.73 5.61 1.31
N TYR A 309 -11.29 4.63 0.58
CA TYR A 309 -12.75 4.37 0.56
C TYR A 309 -13.32 4.08 1.96
N LYS A 310 -12.52 3.52 2.86
CA LYS A 310 -12.94 3.07 4.20
C LYS A 310 -13.30 4.23 5.15
N THR A 311 -12.75 5.42 4.93
CA THR A 311 -13.06 6.65 5.70
C THR A 311 -14.03 7.55 4.95
N ARG A 312 -14.62 7.10 3.83
CA ARG A 312 -15.47 7.92 2.95
C ARG A 312 -16.66 8.54 3.68
N GLY A 313 -17.36 7.79 4.53
CA GLY A 313 -18.49 8.32 5.31
C GLY A 313 -18.07 9.45 6.25
N ILE A 314 -16.93 9.29 6.94
CA ILE A 314 -16.35 10.29 7.85
C ILE A 314 -15.93 11.54 7.05
N ARG A 315 -15.23 11.36 5.91
CA ARG A 315 -14.80 12.45 5.03
C ARG A 315 -15.97 13.26 4.46
N ASN A 316 -17.07 12.59 4.15
CA ASN A 316 -18.25 13.22 3.57
C ASN A 316 -19.24 13.75 4.62
N ASN A 317 -18.98 13.53 5.91
CA ASN A 317 -19.81 14.02 6.99
C ASN A 317 -19.59 15.53 7.19
N SER A 318 -20.54 16.34 6.73
CA SER A 318 -20.49 17.80 6.87
C SER A 318 -20.67 18.31 8.30
N ASN A 319 -21.03 17.44 9.25
CA ASN A 319 -21.28 17.82 10.65
C ASN A 319 -20.02 17.82 11.52
N ILE A 320 -18.90 17.32 11.01
CA ILE A 320 -17.63 17.25 11.75
C ILE A 320 -16.50 17.94 10.98
N ASN A 321 -15.46 18.35 11.70
CA ASN A 321 -14.18 18.65 11.08
C ASN A 321 -13.43 17.33 10.90
N TYR A 322 -13.27 16.90 9.64
CA TYR A 322 -12.63 15.63 9.30
C TYR A 322 -11.22 15.49 9.92
N GLU A 323 -10.38 16.53 9.83
CA GLU A 323 -9.00 16.44 10.31
C GLU A 323 -8.93 16.39 11.85
N GLU A 324 -9.80 17.12 12.55
CA GLU A 324 -9.89 17.06 14.01
C GLU A 324 -10.40 15.68 14.49
N ASP A 325 -11.39 15.12 13.80
CA ASP A 325 -11.93 13.81 14.14
C ASP A 325 -10.94 12.68 13.81
N PHE A 326 -10.27 12.76 12.66
CA PHE A 326 -9.29 11.77 12.21
C PHE A 326 -8.08 11.66 13.15
N LEU A 327 -7.71 12.74 13.87
CA LEU A 327 -6.65 12.69 14.89
C LEU A 327 -6.91 11.63 15.97
N LYS A 328 -8.19 11.30 16.25
CA LYS A 328 -8.53 10.20 17.15
C LYS A 328 -8.00 8.86 16.61
N LEU A 329 -8.19 8.62 15.30
CA LEU A 329 -7.70 7.41 14.64
C LEU A 329 -6.18 7.42 14.49
N THR A 330 -5.57 8.58 14.19
CA THR A 330 -4.11 8.75 14.21
C THR A 330 -3.49 8.29 15.53
N HIS A 331 -4.23 8.41 16.63
CA HIS A 331 -3.80 8.00 17.98
C HIS A 331 -4.42 6.68 18.45
N LEU A 332 -4.85 5.80 17.54
CA LEU A 332 -5.33 4.46 17.86
C LEU A 332 -4.35 3.68 18.76
N ASN A 333 -3.03 3.81 18.51
CA ASN A 333 -2.01 3.16 19.33
C ASN A 333 -2.16 3.50 20.82
N LYS A 334 -2.47 4.75 21.18
CA LYS A 334 -2.66 5.16 22.58
C LYS A 334 -3.88 4.49 23.23
N ARG A 335 -4.96 4.31 22.46
CA ARG A 335 -6.15 3.59 22.95
C ARG A 335 -5.90 2.11 23.16
N LEU A 336 -5.01 1.51 22.36
CA LEU A 336 -4.57 0.13 22.52
C LEU A 336 -3.55 -0.04 23.65
N GLU A 337 -2.67 0.96 23.86
CA GLU A 337 -1.72 1.00 24.98
C GLU A 337 -2.45 0.94 26.32
N GLU A 338 -3.64 1.57 26.45
CA GLU A 338 -4.51 1.51 27.64
C GLU A 338 -4.99 0.07 27.99
N ILE A 339 -4.90 -0.88 27.06
CA ILE A 339 -5.34 -2.28 27.24
C ILE A 339 -4.16 -3.20 27.60
N CYS A 340 -2.94 -2.77 27.26
CA CYS A 340 -1.69 -3.47 27.58
C CYS A 340 -1.29 -3.25 29.04
N LYS A 341 -0.36 -4.08 29.53
CA LYS A 341 0.31 -3.83 30.81
C LYS A 341 1.18 -2.58 30.76
N ASP A 342 1.54 -2.06 31.93
CA ASP A 342 2.55 -1.00 32.05
C ASP A 342 3.87 -1.45 31.39
N GLY A 343 4.35 -0.69 30.41
CA GLY A 343 5.54 -1.02 29.63
C GLY A 343 5.33 -2.06 28.50
N GLY A 344 4.08 -2.46 28.24
CA GLY A 344 3.72 -3.24 27.06
C GLY A 344 3.94 -2.48 25.74
N ALA A 345 3.94 -3.20 24.62
CA ALA A 345 4.22 -2.65 23.30
C ALA A 345 2.98 -2.62 22.40
N VAL A 346 2.76 -1.51 21.69
CA VAL A 346 1.77 -1.45 20.60
C VAL A 346 2.49 -1.08 19.32
N LYS A 347 2.40 -1.94 18.32
CA LYS A 347 3.03 -1.76 17.02
C LYS A 347 1.96 -1.77 15.92
N ILE A 348 1.94 -0.74 15.09
CA ILE A 348 0.97 -0.59 13.99
C ILE A 348 1.77 -0.39 12.70
N THR A 349 1.38 -1.09 11.64
CA THR A 349 1.94 -0.86 10.29
C THR A 349 0.89 -1.10 9.22
N ASN A 350 1.20 -0.69 7.99
CA ASN A 350 0.36 -0.91 6.82
C ASN A 350 0.37 -2.40 6.38
N ASP A 351 -0.65 -2.84 5.65
CA ASP A 351 -0.80 -4.20 5.12
C ASP A 351 0.33 -4.65 4.18
N GLY A 352 0.85 -3.76 3.34
CA GLY A 352 2.00 -4.05 2.47
C GLY A 352 3.27 -4.36 3.28
N PRO A 353 3.75 -3.43 4.12
CA PRO A 353 4.87 -3.68 5.04
C PRO A 353 4.65 -4.86 5.98
N MET A 354 3.44 -5.07 6.51
CA MET A 354 3.11 -6.24 7.33
C MET A 354 3.34 -7.53 6.55
N ALA A 355 2.86 -7.60 5.31
CA ALA A 355 3.05 -8.78 4.46
C ALA A 355 4.54 -9.03 4.17
N SER A 356 5.33 -7.97 3.93
CA SER A 356 6.78 -8.10 3.70
C SER A 356 7.52 -8.55 4.95
N PHE A 357 7.15 -8.02 6.11
CA PHE A 357 7.71 -8.43 7.40
C PHE A 357 7.40 -9.89 7.70
N THR A 358 6.14 -10.29 7.54
CA THR A 358 5.69 -11.67 7.73
C THR A 358 6.44 -12.62 6.79
N ALA A 359 6.58 -12.27 5.51
CA ALA A 359 7.35 -13.06 4.56
C ALA A 359 8.82 -13.19 4.97
N ALA A 360 9.45 -12.11 5.46
CA ALA A 360 10.82 -12.17 5.96
C ALA A 360 10.95 -13.15 7.15
N VAL A 361 10.02 -13.11 8.11
CA VAL A 361 9.98 -14.05 9.25
C VAL A 361 9.84 -15.49 8.77
N GLU A 362 8.88 -15.77 7.89
CA GLU A 362 8.67 -17.12 7.36
C GLU A 362 9.88 -17.63 6.55
N MET A 363 10.45 -16.80 5.69
CA MET A 363 11.62 -17.18 4.88
C MET A 363 12.83 -17.51 5.75
N VAL A 364 13.08 -16.72 6.79
CA VAL A 364 14.19 -16.96 7.72
C VAL A 364 13.93 -18.23 8.55
N ALA A 365 12.71 -18.45 9.04
CA ALA A 365 12.33 -19.69 9.73
C ALA A 365 12.43 -20.93 8.81
N GLY A 366 12.21 -20.74 7.50
CA GLY A 366 12.37 -21.76 6.47
C GLY A 366 13.81 -22.00 5.99
N GLY A 367 14.81 -21.32 6.56
CA GLY A 367 16.22 -21.45 6.17
C GLY A 367 16.57 -20.82 4.82
N LYS A 368 15.85 -19.76 4.41
CA LYS A 368 16.04 -18.98 3.17
C LYS A 368 16.61 -17.59 3.47
N GLU A 369 17.61 -17.50 4.35
CA GLU A 369 18.19 -16.21 4.76
C GLU A 369 18.85 -15.45 3.60
N ASP A 370 19.32 -16.15 2.57
CA ASP A 370 19.93 -15.58 1.36
C ASP A 370 18.95 -14.72 0.53
N VAL A 371 17.66 -15.04 0.58
CA VAL A 371 16.59 -14.26 -0.07
C VAL A 371 16.34 -12.96 0.68
N VAL A 372 16.52 -12.97 2.00
CA VAL A 372 16.18 -11.85 2.89
C VAL A 372 17.37 -10.91 3.09
N GLU A 373 18.62 -11.37 2.96
CA GLU A 373 19.87 -10.66 3.31
C GLU A 373 20.00 -9.21 2.76
N ASN A 374 19.32 -8.88 1.66
CA ASN A 374 19.37 -7.57 1.00
C ASN A 374 18.09 -6.74 1.20
N GLY A 375 17.23 -7.13 2.15
CA GLY A 375 15.90 -6.58 2.34
C GLY A 375 14.84 -7.37 1.55
N VAL A 376 13.59 -7.21 1.95
CA VAL A 376 12.42 -7.84 1.32
C VAL A 376 11.55 -6.78 0.71
N TYR A 377 11.14 -6.97 -0.54
CA TYR A 377 10.28 -6.03 -1.21
C TYR A 377 9.15 -6.77 -1.90
N ALA A 378 7.92 -6.42 -1.54
CA ALA A 378 6.73 -7.11 -1.97
C ALA A 378 5.73 -6.19 -2.67
N HIS A 379 4.97 -6.76 -3.59
CA HIS A 379 3.82 -6.14 -4.21
C HIS A 379 2.58 -7.03 -4.05
N THR A 380 1.46 -6.44 -3.63
CA THR A 380 0.17 -7.14 -3.59
C THR A 380 -0.65 -6.77 -4.82
N LEU A 381 -0.80 -7.70 -5.76
CA LEU A 381 -1.55 -7.53 -7.00
C LEU A 381 -3.02 -7.95 -6.81
N GLY A 382 -3.86 -7.00 -6.38
CA GLY A 382 -5.29 -7.22 -6.10
C GLY A 382 -6.23 -6.24 -6.79
N THR A 383 -7.29 -5.86 -6.07
CA THR A 383 -8.20 -4.76 -6.48
C THR A 383 -7.43 -3.45 -6.61
N GLU A 384 -6.53 -3.20 -5.66
CA GLU A 384 -5.52 -2.15 -5.72
C GLU A 384 -4.13 -2.80 -5.57
N LEU A 385 -3.08 -2.05 -5.92
CA LEU A 385 -1.71 -2.48 -5.71
C LEU A 385 -1.27 -2.10 -4.29
N GLY A 386 -0.88 -3.07 -3.47
CA GLY A 386 -0.16 -2.82 -2.22
C GLY A 386 1.35 -2.90 -2.43
N THR A 387 2.16 -2.19 -1.63
CA THR A 387 3.61 -2.36 -1.63
C THR A 387 4.14 -2.43 -0.21
N GLY A 388 5.07 -3.34 0.03
CA GLY A 388 5.78 -3.45 1.29
C GLY A 388 7.29 -3.51 1.08
N TRP A 389 8.01 -2.99 2.07
CA TRP A 389 9.47 -2.97 2.03
C TRP A 389 10.03 -3.14 3.44
N ILE A 390 10.95 -4.08 3.56
CA ILE A 390 11.88 -4.25 4.67
C ILE A 390 13.25 -3.86 4.15
N ASP A 391 13.85 -2.84 4.75
CA ASP A 391 15.17 -2.36 4.31
C ASP A 391 16.30 -3.30 4.72
N SER A 392 17.52 -2.98 4.29
CA SER A 392 18.71 -3.77 4.62
C SER A 392 19.10 -3.71 6.10
N GLU A 393 18.41 -2.96 6.95
CA GLU A 393 18.57 -3.02 8.42
C GLU A 393 17.52 -3.92 9.09
N GLY A 394 16.54 -4.42 8.33
CA GLY A 394 15.49 -5.30 8.81
C GLY A 394 14.29 -4.55 9.36
N LYS A 395 14.20 -3.26 9.01
CA LYS A 395 13.16 -2.36 9.50
C LYS A 395 12.15 -2.08 8.39
N ILE A 396 10.91 -1.87 8.80
CA ILE A 396 9.92 -1.20 7.95
C ILE A 396 10.28 0.29 7.93
N PRO A 397 10.55 0.88 6.75
CA PRO A 397 10.87 2.30 6.67
C PRO A 397 9.66 3.18 7.00
N GLU A 398 9.91 4.25 7.75
CA GLU A 398 8.88 5.16 8.26
C GLU A 398 8.46 6.21 7.22
N ILE A 399 7.91 5.72 6.10
CA ILE A 399 7.58 6.47 4.89
C ILE A 399 6.16 6.17 4.41
N PRO A 400 5.56 6.99 3.51
CA PRO A 400 4.24 6.66 2.99
C PRO A 400 4.17 5.35 2.21
N LEU A 401 5.18 5.05 1.37
CA LEU A 401 5.26 3.87 0.50
C LEU A 401 4.08 3.69 -0.50
N GLU A 402 3.49 4.80 -0.96
CA GLU A 402 2.29 4.78 -1.82
C GLU A 402 2.63 4.54 -3.30
N ASN A 403 3.43 3.51 -3.59
CA ASN A 403 3.96 3.28 -4.94
C ASN A 403 2.90 2.98 -6.00
N TYR A 404 1.71 2.57 -5.59
CA TYR A 404 0.58 2.40 -6.51
C TYR A 404 0.12 3.72 -7.14
N ASN A 405 0.44 4.85 -6.51
CA ASN A 405 0.21 6.17 -7.08
C ASN A 405 1.31 6.57 -8.08
N PHE A 406 2.39 5.80 -8.25
CA PHE A 406 3.45 6.15 -9.18
C PHE A 406 2.91 6.37 -10.59
N ILE A 407 3.12 7.57 -11.12
CA ILE A 407 2.86 7.86 -12.51
C ILE A 407 3.97 7.18 -13.30
N ILE A 408 3.61 6.11 -13.99
CA ILE A 408 4.51 5.36 -14.85
C ILE A 408 4.33 5.71 -16.32
N ASP A 409 3.14 6.18 -16.73
CA ASP A 409 2.81 6.49 -18.12
C ASP A 409 2.47 7.98 -18.29
N LEU A 410 3.23 8.68 -19.14
CA LEU A 410 2.98 10.06 -19.52
C LEU A 410 2.16 10.17 -20.82
N GLY A 411 1.98 9.06 -21.53
CA GLY A 411 1.33 8.94 -22.83
C GLY A 411 -0.15 8.58 -22.75
N SER A 412 -0.60 7.62 -23.58
CA SER A 412 -1.96 7.07 -23.60
C SER A 412 -3.07 8.12 -23.54
N TYR A 413 -3.00 9.15 -24.39
CA TYR A 413 -3.86 10.34 -24.27
C TYR A 413 -5.34 10.03 -24.44
N HIS A 414 -5.72 9.07 -25.28
CA HIS A 414 -7.12 8.69 -25.44
C HIS A 414 -7.73 8.16 -24.15
N GLU A 415 -6.97 7.36 -23.41
CA GLU A 415 -7.41 6.76 -22.16
C GLU A 415 -7.47 7.76 -20.99
N LYS A 416 -6.87 8.96 -21.12
CA LYS A 416 -6.96 10.04 -20.11
C LYS A 416 -8.30 10.76 -20.14
N GLU A 417 -9.01 10.71 -21.26
CA GLU A 417 -10.27 11.44 -21.43
C GLU A 417 -11.44 10.75 -20.71
N PHE A 418 -11.29 9.48 -20.33
CA PHE A 418 -12.31 8.74 -19.59
C PHE A 418 -12.25 9.04 -18.10
N GLU A 419 -13.41 9.18 -17.47
CA GLU A 419 -13.50 9.35 -16.02
C GLU A 419 -12.92 8.14 -15.26
N PRO A 420 -12.44 8.32 -14.00
CA PRO A 420 -11.67 7.30 -13.30
C PRO A 420 -12.34 5.93 -13.17
N ASP A 421 -13.66 5.81 -13.06
CA ASP A 421 -14.35 4.52 -12.87
C ASP A 421 -14.57 3.74 -14.18
N ASP A 422 -14.43 4.37 -15.34
CA ASP A 422 -14.53 3.72 -16.64
C ASP A 422 -13.39 2.71 -16.84
N LEU A 423 -13.74 1.52 -17.33
CA LEU A 423 -12.77 0.43 -17.53
C LEU A 423 -11.64 0.78 -18.50
N ARG A 424 -11.83 1.75 -19.41
CA ARG A 424 -10.81 2.21 -20.35
C ARG A 424 -9.84 3.23 -19.75
N SER A 425 -10.21 3.83 -18.61
CA SER A 425 -9.48 4.95 -18.03
C SER A 425 -8.12 4.56 -17.45
N ILE A 426 -7.16 5.49 -17.56
CA ILE A 426 -5.89 5.45 -16.82
C ILE A 426 -5.83 6.46 -15.66
N ASN A 427 -6.94 7.11 -15.34
CA ASN A 427 -7.01 8.08 -14.25
C ASN A 427 -7.20 7.39 -12.91
N ASN A 428 -6.33 7.70 -11.94
CA ASN A 428 -6.39 7.16 -10.58
C ASN A 428 -7.75 7.46 -9.91
N PHE A 429 -8.31 6.49 -9.19
CA PHE A 429 -9.63 6.65 -8.55
C PHE A 429 -9.66 7.75 -7.48
N ASN A 430 -8.54 7.98 -6.79
CA ASN A 430 -8.48 8.89 -5.64
C ASN A 430 -7.89 10.26 -6.01
N THR A 431 -6.87 10.26 -6.86
CA THR A 431 -6.13 11.49 -7.20
C THR A 431 -6.53 12.09 -8.54
N GLU A 432 -7.25 11.33 -9.38
CA GLU A 432 -7.59 11.67 -10.77
C GLU A 432 -6.35 11.86 -11.67
N LEU A 433 -5.14 11.59 -11.16
CA LEU A 433 -3.91 11.63 -11.95
C LEU A 433 -3.89 10.48 -12.94
N SER A 434 -3.58 10.79 -14.19
CA SER A 434 -3.44 9.81 -15.25
C SER A 434 -2.14 9.02 -15.14
N GLY A 435 -2.15 7.79 -15.65
CA GLY A 435 -0.92 7.02 -15.86
C GLY A 435 -0.35 6.39 -14.59
N THR A 436 -1.13 6.36 -13.51
CA THR A 436 -0.70 5.79 -12.23
C THR A 436 -0.68 4.27 -12.29
N LEU A 437 0.28 3.66 -11.59
CA LEU A 437 0.53 2.23 -11.56
C LEU A 437 -0.72 1.41 -11.18
N GLN A 438 -1.58 1.95 -10.31
CA GLN A 438 -2.89 1.38 -9.96
C GLN A 438 -3.70 0.94 -11.20
N LYS A 439 -3.61 1.65 -12.32
CA LYS A 439 -4.36 1.35 -13.57
C LYS A 439 -3.64 0.43 -14.55
N PHE A 440 -2.45 -0.06 -14.20
CA PHE A 440 -1.60 -0.88 -15.07
C PHE A 440 -1.34 -2.28 -14.52
N THR A 441 -1.17 -2.43 -13.20
CA THR A 441 -0.75 -3.71 -12.60
C THR A 441 -1.76 -4.33 -11.64
N SER A 442 -2.89 -3.66 -11.40
CA SER A 442 -4.03 -4.22 -10.67
C SER A 442 -5.02 -4.92 -11.62
N GLN A 443 -6.12 -5.44 -11.08
CA GLN A 443 -7.22 -5.97 -11.91
C GLN A 443 -7.73 -4.94 -12.94
N SER A 444 -7.70 -3.64 -12.61
CA SER A 444 -8.08 -2.57 -13.55
C SER A 444 -7.18 -2.53 -14.77
N GLY A 445 -5.89 -2.88 -14.64
CA GLY A 445 -4.98 -3.01 -15.77
C GLY A 445 -5.41 -4.11 -16.74
N VAL A 446 -5.84 -5.27 -16.23
CA VAL A 446 -6.35 -6.37 -17.06
C VAL A 446 -7.62 -5.95 -17.79
N PHE A 447 -8.57 -5.33 -17.07
CA PHE A 447 -9.85 -4.90 -17.63
C PHE A 447 -9.66 -3.85 -18.72
N ARG A 448 -8.79 -2.86 -18.47
CA ARG A 448 -8.43 -1.82 -19.43
C ARG A 448 -7.84 -2.41 -20.71
N LEU A 449 -6.91 -3.34 -20.58
CA LEU A 449 -6.28 -3.95 -21.75
C LEU A 449 -7.26 -4.86 -22.53
N ALA A 450 -8.19 -5.52 -21.85
CA ALA A 450 -9.30 -6.22 -22.51
C ALA A 450 -10.18 -5.25 -23.29
N MET A 451 -10.59 -4.13 -22.69
CA MET A 451 -11.38 -3.08 -23.35
C MET A 451 -10.62 -2.39 -24.49
N LYS A 452 -9.28 -2.35 -24.42
CA LYS A 452 -8.43 -1.81 -25.47
C LYS A 452 -8.29 -2.74 -26.67
N TYR A 453 -8.08 -4.03 -26.44
CA TYR A 453 -7.73 -4.97 -27.52
C TYR A 453 -8.91 -5.78 -28.05
N PHE A 454 -9.85 -6.19 -27.21
CA PHE A 454 -10.92 -7.08 -27.65
C PHE A 454 -11.85 -6.48 -28.71
N PRO A 455 -12.27 -5.20 -28.66
CA PRO A 455 -13.17 -4.65 -29.68
C PRO A 455 -12.69 -4.85 -31.12
N GLU A 456 -11.37 -4.73 -31.36
CA GLU A 456 -10.79 -4.87 -32.69
C GLU A 456 -10.26 -6.30 -32.96
N LYS A 457 -9.60 -6.92 -31.97
CA LYS A 457 -8.83 -8.17 -32.18
C LYS A 457 -9.59 -9.44 -31.82
N ARG A 458 -10.53 -9.35 -30.87
CA ARG A 458 -11.34 -10.47 -30.37
C ARG A 458 -12.78 -10.01 -30.09
N PRO A 459 -13.53 -9.59 -31.13
CA PRO A 459 -14.89 -9.07 -30.97
C PRO A 459 -15.84 -10.11 -30.37
N ASP A 460 -15.53 -11.40 -30.53
CA ASP A 460 -16.21 -12.51 -29.87
C ASP A 460 -16.04 -12.48 -28.35
N LEU A 461 -14.81 -12.31 -27.86
CA LEU A 461 -14.55 -12.15 -26.42
C LEU A 461 -15.08 -10.83 -25.89
N TYR A 462 -15.05 -9.77 -26.71
CA TYR A 462 -15.66 -8.49 -26.35
C TYR A 462 -17.15 -8.69 -26.05
N GLN A 463 -17.89 -9.36 -26.94
CA GLN A 463 -19.29 -9.67 -26.72
C GLN A 463 -19.50 -10.61 -25.52
N GLU A 464 -18.64 -11.62 -25.33
CA GLU A 464 -18.69 -12.55 -24.19
C GLU A 464 -18.66 -11.82 -22.83
N MET A 465 -17.92 -10.70 -22.72
CA MET A 465 -17.87 -9.89 -21.49
C MET A 465 -19.24 -9.29 -21.12
N PHE A 466 -20.03 -8.86 -22.10
CA PHE A 466 -21.37 -8.31 -21.88
C PHE A 466 -22.40 -9.42 -21.67
N ASP A 467 -22.33 -10.49 -22.46
CA ASP A 467 -23.26 -11.62 -22.38
C ASP A 467 -23.23 -12.31 -21.02
N LYS A 468 -22.04 -12.34 -20.38
CA LYS A 468 -21.85 -12.88 -19.03
C LYS A 468 -22.10 -11.87 -17.91
N GLY A 469 -22.46 -10.63 -18.25
CA GLY A 469 -22.71 -9.56 -17.29
C GLY A 469 -21.46 -9.09 -16.54
N PHE A 470 -20.26 -9.35 -17.06
CA PHE A 470 -19.02 -8.84 -16.48
C PHE A 470 -18.84 -7.35 -16.72
N VAL A 471 -19.33 -6.85 -17.86
CA VAL A 471 -19.27 -5.44 -18.22
C VAL A 471 -20.68 -4.95 -18.51
N VAL A 472 -21.01 -3.78 -17.96
CA VAL A 472 -22.25 -3.06 -18.24
C VAL A 472 -21.94 -1.71 -18.85
N GLU A 473 -22.78 -1.31 -19.79
CA GLU A 473 -22.79 0.03 -20.34
C GLU A 473 -23.68 0.92 -19.48
N ARG A 474 -23.18 2.13 -19.16
CA ARG A 474 -23.96 3.15 -18.45
C ARG A 474 -23.69 4.51 -19.06
N GLU A 475 -24.69 5.38 -19.03
CA GLU A 475 -24.53 6.79 -19.36
C GLU A 475 -24.21 7.56 -18.08
N VAL A 476 -23.08 8.26 -18.05
CA VAL A 476 -22.63 9.11 -16.94
C VAL A 476 -22.32 10.49 -17.53
N ASP A 477 -22.97 11.52 -17.00
CA ASP A 477 -22.84 12.90 -17.48
C ASP A 477 -23.07 13.08 -19.00
N GLY A 478 -23.95 12.25 -19.58
CA GLY A 478 -24.27 12.28 -21.02
C GLY A 478 -23.26 11.55 -21.91
N GLU A 479 -22.24 10.93 -21.33
CA GLU A 479 -21.21 10.15 -22.01
C GLU A 479 -21.39 8.65 -21.74
N LYS A 480 -21.08 7.84 -22.75
CA LYS A 480 -21.14 6.38 -22.65
C LYS A 480 -19.91 5.84 -21.93
N GLY A 481 -20.13 5.20 -20.78
CA GLY A 481 -19.10 4.53 -19.99
C GLY A 481 -19.30 3.02 -19.86
N PHE A 482 -18.21 2.32 -19.53
CA PHE A 482 -18.20 0.87 -19.31
C PHE A 482 -17.70 0.54 -17.91
N TYR A 483 -18.44 -0.31 -17.20
CA TYR A 483 -18.22 -0.56 -15.77
C TYR A 483 -18.37 -2.05 -15.45
N VAL A 484 -17.68 -2.52 -14.42
CA VAL A 484 -17.96 -3.83 -13.82
C VAL A 484 -19.04 -3.64 -12.75
N PRO A 485 -20.17 -4.37 -12.80
CA PRO A 485 -21.20 -4.22 -11.79
C PRO A 485 -20.71 -4.75 -10.43
N THR A 486 -20.96 -3.95 -9.38
CA THR A 486 -20.67 -4.30 -7.98
C THR A 486 -21.90 -4.75 -7.20
N GLU A 487 -23.09 -4.56 -7.77
CA GLU A 487 -24.40 -4.83 -7.15
C GLU A 487 -25.34 -5.46 -8.19
N PRO A 488 -26.23 -6.40 -7.80
CA PRO A 488 -26.37 -6.99 -6.46
C PRO A 488 -25.26 -8.00 -6.10
N VAL A 489 -24.39 -8.32 -7.06
CA VAL A 489 -23.24 -9.22 -6.90
C VAL A 489 -22.02 -8.53 -7.48
N ASP A 490 -20.91 -8.55 -6.75
CA ASP A 490 -19.65 -7.99 -7.22
C ASP A 490 -18.99 -8.88 -8.28
N MET A 491 -19.01 -8.42 -9.53
CA MET A 491 -18.50 -9.17 -10.67
C MET A 491 -17.00 -8.98 -10.92
N ARG A 492 -16.29 -8.16 -10.13
CA ARG A 492 -14.84 -7.90 -10.33
C ARG A 492 -14.02 -9.18 -10.19
N LYS A 493 -14.30 -9.98 -9.16
CA LYS A 493 -13.62 -11.26 -8.95
C LYS A 493 -13.92 -12.26 -10.10
N PRO A 494 -15.20 -12.58 -10.40
CA PRO A 494 -15.53 -13.46 -11.52
C PRO A 494 -14.95 -13.00 -12.86
N PHE A 495 -14.96 -11.70 -13.12
CA PHE A 495 -14.44 -11.16 -14.38
C PHE A 495 -12.92 -11.33 -14.48
N LEU A 496 -12.17 -11.02 -13.43
CA LEU A 496 -10.73 -11.24 -13.40
C LEU A 496 -10.38 -12.72 -13.59
N GLU A 497 -11.05 -13.62 -12.88
CA GLU A 497 -10.84 -15.07 -13.01
C GLU A 497 -11.14 -15.55 -14.43
N HIS A 498 -12.20 -15.01 -15.05
CA HIS A 498 -12.51 -15.29 -16.44
C HIS A 498 -11.36 -14.83 -17.36
N LEU A 499 -10.91 -13.59 -17.27
CA LEU A 499 -9.81 -13.08 -18.10
C LEU A 499 -8.50 -13.83 -17.88
N MET A 500 -8.19 -14.25 -16.66
CA MET A 500 -7.01 -15.07 -16.34
C MET A 500 -7.08 -16.48 -16.94
N SER A 501 -8.28 -17.01 -17.20
CA SER A 501 -8.42 -18.30 -17.88
C SER A 501 -8.21 -18.22 -19.40
N LEU A 502 -8.38 -17.04 -20.01
CA LEU A 502 -8.37 -16.87 -21.46
C LEU A 502 -7.03 -17.19 -22.13
N PRO A 503 -5.85 -16.80 -21.60
CA PRO A 503 -4.59 -17.09 -22.27
C PRO A 503 -4.33 -18.59 -22.48
N GLU A 504 -4.76 -19.45 -21.55
CA GLU A 504 -4.70 -20.91 -21.71
C GLU A 504 -5.85 -21.44 -22.57
N ARG A 505 -7.08 -20.98 -22.31
CA ARG A 505 -8.30 -21.44 -23.00
C ARG A 505 -8.26 -21.16 -24.51
N GLU A 506 -7.86 -19.94 -24.87
CA GLU A 506 -7.84 -19.44 -26.24
C GLU A 506 -6.51 -19.69 -26.94
N ASN A 507 -5.41 -19.68 -26.16
CA ASN A 507 -4.04 -19.82 -26.64
C ASN A 507 -3.66 -18.85 -27.78
N ASP A 508 -4.25 -17.66 -27.80
CA ASP A 508 -3.98 -16.63 -28.81
C ASP A 508 -3.10 -15.49 -28.27
N GLU A 509 -2.49 -14.73 -29.18
CA GLU A 509 -1.56 -13.66 -28.80
C GLU A 509 -2.24 -12.44 -28.18
N THR A 510 -3.52 -12.18 -28.43
CA THR A 510 -4.24 -11.03 -27.84
C THR A 510 -4.38 -11.23 -26.34
N CYS A 511 -4.86 -12.41 -25.92
CA CYS A 511 -5.01 -12.74 -24.49
C CYS A 511 -3.65 -12.81 -23.78
N LYS A 512 -2.63 -13.40 -24.42
CA LYS A 512 -1.27 -13.45 -23.84
C LYS A 512 -0.64 -12.06 -23.70
N ARG A 513 -0.85 -11.18 -24.68
CA ARG A 513 -0.35 -9.80 -24.69
C ARG A 513 -0.80 -9.00 -23.48
N ILE A 514 -2.05 -9.16 -23.05
CA ILE A 514 -2.58 -8.46 -21.86
C ILE A 514 -1.66 -8.68 -20.65
N PHE A 515 -1.30 -9.94 -20.36
CA PHE A 515 -0.47 -10.28 -19.21
C PHE A 515 1.01 -9.91 -19.40
N ARG A 516 1.52 -9.92 -20.65
CA ARG A 516 2.86 -9.40 -20.93
C ARG A 516 2.96 -7.89 -20.67
N GLU A 517 1.96 -7.10 -21.05
CA GLU A 517 1.97 -5.65 -20.79
C GLU A 517 1.84 -5.30 -19.30
N ILE A 518 1.14 -6.13 -18.52
CA ILE A 518 1.16 -6.02 -17.05
C ILE A 518 2.58 -6.26 -16.53
N GLY A 519 3.25 -7.30 -17.02
CA GLY A 519 4.65 -7.60 -16.73
C GLY A 519 5.61 -6.48 -17.07
N GLU A 520 5.46 -5.91 -18.26
CA GLU A 520 6.23 -4.74 -18.71
C GLU A 520 6.05 -3.57 -17.72
N SER A 521 4.81 -3.29 -17.31
CA SER A 521 4.51 -2.22 -16.35
C SER A 521 5.12 -2.49 -14.97
N LEU A 522 5.15 -3.74 -14.51
CA LEU A 522 5.87 -4.13 -13.28
C LEU A 522 7.38 -3.89 -13.39
N ALA A 523 7.98 -4.07 -14.56
CA ALA A 523 9.39 -3.73 -14.76
C ALA A 523 9.63 -2.21 -14.70
N ILE A 524 8.68 -1.40 -15.17
CA ILE A 524 8.75 0.06 -14.99
C ILE A 524 8.71 0.43 -13.50
N THR A 525 7.82 -0.20 -12.72
CA THR A 525 7.81 -0.04 -11.26
C THR A 525 9.12 -0.43 -10.61
N TRP A 526 9.74 -1.52 -11.06
CA TRP A 526 11.07 -1.92 -10.59
C TRP A 526 12.06 -0.77 -10.77
N PHE A 527 12.16 -0.18 -11.97
CA PHE A 527 13.10 0.91 -12.23
C PHE A 527 12.81 2.16 -11.39
N GLU A 528 11.54 2.53 -11.22
CA GLU A 528 11.17 3.68 -10.40
C GLU A 528 11.55 3.48 -8.93
N THR A 529 11.26 2.29 -8.39
CA THR A 529 11.57 1.96 -6.99
C THR A 529 13.08 1.84 -6.76
N GLU A 530 13.84 1.28 -7.71
CA GLU A 530 15.31 1.30 -7.67
C GLU A 530 15.87 2.71 -7.64
N LYS A 531 15.38 3.61 -8.50
CA LYS A 531 15.83 5.00 -8.53
C LYS A 531 15.51 5.73 -7.23
N ILE A 532 14.28 5.59 -6.74
CA ILE A 532 13.75 6.45 -5.68
C ILE A 532 14.14 5.92 -4.30
N MET A 533 14.02 4.62 -4.09
CA MET A 533 14.11 4.00 -2.77
C MET A 533 15.40 3.22 -2.56
N LEU A 534 16.05 2.76 -3.64
CA LEU A 534 17.25 1.93 -3.60
C LEU A 534 17.09 0.72 -2.64
N PRO A 535 16.05 -0.13 -2.84
CA PRO A 535 15.68 -1.14 -1.85
C PRO A 535 16.69 -2.27 -1.69
N ARG A 536 17.64 -2.43 -2.63
CA ARG A 536 18.68 -3.48 -2.70
C ARG A 536 18.19 -4.92 -2.84
N ALA A 537 16.91 -5.18 -2.55
CA ALA A 537 16.27 -6.45 -2.80
C ALA A 537 16.52 -6.92 -4.24
N LYS A 538 17.08 -8.13 -4.40
CA LYS A 538 17.47 -8.71 -5.69
C LYS A 538 16.30 -9.31 -6.47
N SER A 539 15.18 -9.54 -5.79
CA SER A 539 13.91 -9.98 -6.37
C SER A 539 12.75 -9.13 -5.84
N ARG A 540 11.55 -9.30 -6.41
CA ARG A 540 10.29 -8.80 -5.83
C ARG A 540 9.33 -9.94 -5.61
N ILE A 541 8.76 -10.00 -4.43
CA ILE A 541 7.75 -10.99 -4.08
C ILE A 541 6.38 -10.44 -4.51
N LEU A 542 5.65 -11.21 -5.29
CA LEU A 542 4.32 -10.86 -5.76
C LEU A 542 3.27 -11.69 -5.02
N PHE A 543 2.30 -10.99 -4.43
CA PHE A 543 1.13 -11.54 -3.76
C PHE A 543 -0.13 -11.25 -4.59
N GLY A 544 -1.23 -11.93 -4.26
CA GLY A 544 -2.56 -11.57 -4.77
C GLY A 544 -3.07 -12.45 -5.90
N ARG A 545 -4.31 -12.19 -6.34
CA ARG A 545 -5.04 -13.11 -7.24
C ARG A 545 -4.38 -13.21 -8.61
N LEU A 546 -3.82 -12.10 -9.12
CA LEU A 546 -3.21 -12.01 -10.44
C LEU A 546 -2.06 -13.00 -10.69
N VAL A 547 -1.37 -13.41 -9.63
CA VAL A 547 -0.23 -14.34 -9.71
C VAL A 547 -0.60 -15.79 -9.40
N LYS A 548 -1.88 -16.08 -9.08
CA LYS A 548 -2.33 -17.45 -8.76
C LYS A 548 -2.46 -18.37 -9.97
N ASN A 549 -2.55 -17.82 -11.19
CA ASN A 549 -2.49 -18.63 -12.41
C ASN A 549 -1.04 -18.62 -12.91
N ASP A 550 -0.38 -19.77 -12.86
CA ASP A 550 1.02 -19.95 -13.27
C ASP A 550 1.29 -19.49 -14.72
N TYR A 551 0.33 -19.67 -15.63
CA TYR A 551 0.52 -19.26 -17.02
C TYR A 551 0.49 -17.74 -17.18
N CYS A 552 -0.48 -17.06 -16.58
CA CYS A 552 -0.51 -15.60 -16.47
C CYS A 552 0.75 -15.05 -15.79
N PHE A 553 1.20 -15.69 -14.71
CA PHE A 553 2.43 -15.30 -14.01
C PHE A 553 3.67 -15.41 -14.91
N ARG A 554 3.81 -16.51 -15.67
CA ARG A 554 4.89 -16.66 -16.65
C ARG A 554 4.83 -15.60 -17.74
N LEU A 555 3.65 -15.27 -18.26
CA LEU A 555 3.46 -14.20 -19.24
C LEU A 555 3.86 -12.82 -18.67
N MET A 556 3.52 -12.53 -17.41
CA MET A 556 3.99 -11.32 -16.74
C MET A 556 5.52 -11.31 -16.63
N CYS A 557 6.14 -12.44 -16.25
CA CYS A 557 7.60 -12.54 -16.24
C CYS A 557 8.22 -12.34 -17.64
N GLU A 558 7.61 -12.91 -18.69
CA GLU A 558 8.04 -12.70 -20.09
C GLU A 558 8.01 -11.23 -20.47
N GLY A 559 6.91 -10.53 -20.17
CA GLY A 559 6.76 -9.10 -20.46
C GLY A 559 7.76 -8.23 -19.71
N ALA A 560 7.99 -8.52 -18.42
CA ALA A 560 8.98 -7.82 -17.62
C ALA A 560 10.40 -8.00 -18.16
N LYS A 561 10.74 -9.22 -18.60
CA LYS A 561 12.05 -9.56 -19.17
C LYS A 561 12.36 -8.87 -20.49
N GLN A 562 11.35 -8.36 -21.19
CA GLN A 562 11.57 -7.50 -22.37
C GLN A 562 12.21 -6.16 -22.00
N ARG A 563 12.02 -5.70 -20.75
CA ARG A 563 12.60 -4.45 -20.24
C ARG A 563 13.91 -4.68 -19.47
N LYS A 564 14.00 -5.79 -18.73
CA LYS A 564 15.18 -6.17 -17.95
C LYS A 564 15.32 -7.69 -17.91
N GLU A 565 16.29 -8.24 -18.63
CA GLU A 565 16.45 -9.70 -18.81
C GLU A 565 16.63 -10.46 -17.49
N ASP A 566 17.35 -9.88 -16.53
CA ASP A 566 17.67 -10.45 -15.22
C ASP A 566 16.66 -10.08 -14.12
N ILE A 567 15.47 -9.55 -14.48
CA ILE A 567 14.44 -9.25 -13.48
C ILE A 567 13.89 -10.53 -12.85
N VAL A 568 13.78 -10.54 -11.52
CA VAL A 568 13.33 -11.71 -10.75
C VAL A 568 12.06 -11.36 -9.99
N PHE A 569 10.97 -12.06 -10.34
CA PHE A 569 9.74 -12.07 -9.58
C PHE A 569 9.52 -13.44 -8.97
N GLU A 570 9.11 -13.44 -7.71
CA GLU A 570 8.78 -14.65 -6.95
C GLU A 570 7.31 -14.59 -6.56
N VAL A 571 6.60 -15.70 -6.67
CA VAL A 571 5.21 -15.77 -6.19
C VAL A 571 5.23 -16.15 -4.72
N ALA A 572 4.49 -15.38 -3.91
CA ALA A 572 4.17 -15.84 -2.58
C ALA A 572 2.95 -16.78 -2.61
N ASP A 573 3.20 -18.07 -2.41
CA ASP A 573 2.16 -19.09 -2.31
C ASP A 573 1.91 -19.52 -0.85
N GLY A 574 0.87 -20.35 -0.65
CA GLY A 574 0.49 -20.87 0.66
C GLY A 574 1.49 -21.86 1.28
N GLY A 575 2.59 -22.18 0.60
CA GLY A 575 3.66 -23.07 1.10
C GLY A 575 4.67 -22.37 2.01
N MET A 576 4.34 -21.20 2.54
CA MET A 576 5.17 -20.41 3.46
C MET A 576 4.65 -20.42 4.90
N ALA A 577 4.36 -21.61 5.44
CA ALA A 577 4.09 -21.81 6.86
C ALA A 577 5.29 -22.55 7.49
N TYR A 578 6.34 -21.81 7.85
CA TYR A 578 7.56 -22.37 8.43
C TYR A 578 7.63 -22.16 9.95
N THR A 579 7.06 -21.07 10.44
CA THR A 579 7.07 -20.71 11.86
C THR A 579 6.13 -21.55 12.72
N ARG A 580 6.36 -21.58 14.04
CA ARG A 580 5.49 -22.29 15.01
C ARG A 580 4.03 -21.85 14.88
N LEU A 581 3.74 -20.54 14.88
CA LEU A 581 2.36 -20.06 14.85
C LEU A 581 1.68 -20.29 13.49
N MET A 582 2.40 -20.13 12.37
CA MET A 582 1.81 -20.41 11.05
C MET A 582 1.50 -21.90 10.87
N LYS A 583 2.32 -22.79 11.42
CA LYS A 583 2.02 -24.24 11.44
C LYS A 583 0.78 -24.55 12.29
N GLN A 584 0.64 -23.91 13.44
CA GLN A 584 -0.59 -24.05 14.25
C GLN A 584 -1.83 -23.57 13.48
N LEU A 585 -1.72 -22.47 12.73
CA LEU A 585 -2.80 -21.98 11.87
C LEU A 585 -3.06 -22.90 10.66
N GLU A 586 -2.02 -23.53 10.10
CA GLU A 586 -2.16 -24.52 9.03
C GLU A 586 -2.87 -25.79 9.51
N ASP A 587 -2.61 -26.21 10.76
CA ASP A 587 -3.21 -27.37 11.41
C ASP A 587 -4.62 -27.09 12.01
N ASP A 588 -5.09 -25.84 11.99
CA ASP A 588 -6.41 -25.46 12.54
C ASP A 588 -7.57 -26.05 11.70
N ALA A 589 -8.59 -26.56 12.39
CA ALA A 589 -9.70 -27.25 11.74
C ALA A 589 -10.74 -26.32 11.10
N HIS A 590 -10.76 -25.03 11.48
CA HIS A 590 -11.80 -24.07 11.12
C HIS A 590 -11.27 -22.90 10.29
N PHE A 591 -10.04 -22.46 10.54
CA PHE A 591 -9.42 -21.33 9.90
C PHE A 591 -8.24 -21.74 9.01
N THR A 592 -7.87 -20.85 8.08
CA THR A 592 -6.81 -21.10 7.11
C THR A 592 -5.72 -20.04 7.17
N VAL A 593 -4.52 -20.39 6.74
CA VAL A 593 -3.40 -19.43 6.55
C VAL A 593 -3.84 -18.24 5.69
N ALA A 594 -4.57 -18.49 4.60
CA ALA A 594 -5.07 -17.44 3.72
C ALA A 594 -6.03 -16.44 4.41
N GLN A 595 -6.67 -16.84 5.51
CA GLN A 595 -7.54 -15.97 6.29
C GLN A 595 -6.75 -15.21 7.37
N PHE A 596 -5.95 -15.88 8.20
CA PHE A 596 -5.40 -15.28 9.43
C PHE A 596 -3.89 -14.98 9.39
N ALA A 597 -3.18 -15.24 8.28
CA ALA A 597 -1.74 -15.00 8.21
C ALA A 597 -1.30 -13.57 8.56
N GLN A 598 -2.07 -12.54 8.18
CA GLN A 598 -1.71 -11.16 8.54
C GLN A 598 -1.91 -10.87 10.04
N ALA A 599 -2.92 -11.48 10.68
CA ALA A 599 -3.10 -11.37 12.13
C ALA A 599 -1.97 -12.08 12.89
N VAL A 600 -1.50 -13.23 12.40
CA VAL A 600 -0.30 -13.92 12.93
C VAL A 600 0.97 -13.11 12.68
N GLY A 601 1.14 -12.54 11.48
CA GLY A 601 2.23 -11.60 11.18
C GLY A 601 2.25 -10.40 12.13
N ALA A 602 1.07 -9.90 12.48
CA ALA A 602 0.93 -8.84 13.46
C ALA A 602 1.39 -9.26 14.86
N ILE A 603 1.23 -10.53 15.28
CA ILE A 603 1.83 -11.04 16.54
C ILE A 603 3.35 -10.89 16.53
N TYR A 604 4.02 -11.31 15.45
CA TYR A 604 5.48 -11.14 15.33
C TYR A 604 5.88 -9.67 15.36
N TYR A 605 5.12 -8.81 14.71
CA TYR A 605 5.37 -7.37 14.71
C TYR A 605 5.12 -6.71 16.08
N GLY A 606 4.12 -7.18 16.83
CA GLY A 606 3.90 -6.79 18.23
C GLY A 606 5.07 -7.22 19.12
N ASN A 607 5.57 -8.45 18.92
CA ASN A 607 6.71 -8.98 19.66
C ASN A 607 8.01 -8.21 19.36
N LEU A 608 8.19 -7.71 18.13
CA LEU A 608 9.30 -6.82 17.79
C LEU A 608 9.34 -5.60 18.72
N GLY A 609 8.19 -5.00 19.04
CA GLY A 609 8.13 -3.87 19.96
C GLY A 609 8.59 -4.21 21.39
N LEU A 610 8.41 -5.45 21.84
CA LEU A 610 8.94 -5.92 23.12
C LEU A 610 10.46 -6.10 23.08
N ILE A 611 11.00 -6.53 21.94
CA ILE A 611 12.43 -6.73 21.75
C ILE A 611 13.15 -5.37 21.66
N ASP A 612 12.56 -4.40 20.96
CA ASP A 612 13.12 -3.04 20.83
C ASP A 612 13.13 -2.25 22.15
N ASN A 613 12.24 -2.59 23.09
CA ASN A 613 12.16 -1.96 24.41
C ASN A 613 13.15 -2.53 25.46
N LYS A 614 13.87 -3.61 25.15
CA LYS A 614 14.93 -4.20 26.00
C LYS A 614 16.29 -3.60 25.67
#